data_AF-A0A2N9NHW1-F1
#
_entry.id   AF-A0A2N9NHW1-F1
#
_cell.length_a   1.000
_cell.length_b   1.000
_cell.length_c   1.000
_cell.angle_alpha   90.00
_cell.angle_beta   90.00
_cell.angle_gamma   90.00
#
_symmetry.space_group_name_H-M   'P 1'
#
loop_
_entity.id
_entity.type
_entity.pdbx_description
1 polymer ?
#
loop_
_entity_poly.entity_id
_entity_poly.type
_entity_poly.pdbx_seq_one_letter_code
_entity_poly.pdbx_strand_id
1 'polypeptide(L)'
;MHLELSWIERTGYDDPDPSLTFEGLDEATKSSISYSATLQVCATPRCSCHAVWVQCAPRSPKPTATPGLVHSFWLELRERTVQMTPELNEDPKTLRLAQLMTEQMTDAVWEELHRWFWTAKIEAIEAAEIDDIDLTDLPDASDGHMIPFVEVFPCGLSLNFTLEQAVWAADEQYCVQLRCKCTQSVLSFLQVKDAAGQRITSLHEVPALCYDYRSRTSQQLTPGPAGTPPTSQLLEALRTGYPALDTRLALHHRMMQCLYARHELAQPRLRQHALEARLPVRVDKIGRNDPCPCGSGKKFKKCCGA
;
A
#
# COMPACT_ATOMS: atom_id res chain seq x y z
N MET A 1 31.31 2.07 -20.93
CA MET A 1 30.08 2.65 -20.37
C MET A 1 30.15 2.39 -18.88
N HIS A 2 30.27 3.42 -18.04
CA HIS A 2 30.26 3.27 -16.59
C HIS A 2 28.94 3.85 -16.07
N LEU A 3 28.19 3.04 -15.34
CA LEU A 3 27.12 3.52 -14.47
C LEU A 3 27.75 3.84 -13.12
N GLU A 4 27.64 5.09 -12.71
CA GLU A 4 27.89 5.46 -11.33
C GLU A 4 26.54 5.82 -10.72
N LEU A 5 26.08 4.90 -9.89
CA LEU A 5 24.80 4.98 -9.24
C LEU A 5 25.07 5.55 -7.85
N SER A 6 24.92 6.87 -7.74
CA SER A 6 24.84 7.50 -6.43
C SER A 6 23.43 7.26 -5.90
N TRP A 7 23.23 6.09 -5.31
CA TRP A 7 22.08 5.89 -4.44
C TRP A 7 22.25 6.79 -3.22
N ILE A 8 21.51 7.88 -3.17
CA ILE A 8 21.38 8.64 -1.95
C ILE A 8 20.27 7.96 -1.16
N GLU A 9 20.63 7.28 -0.07
CA GLU A 9 19.63 6.75 0.85
C GLU A 9 18.74 7.90 1.32
N ARG A 10 17.42 7.81 1.10
CA ARG A 10 16.47 8.59 1.90
C ARG A 10 16.42 7.97 3.29
N THR A 11 17.24 8.51 4.18
CA THR A 11 17.18 8.29 5.64
C THR A 11 16.05 9.11 6.28
N GLY A 12 15.53 10.14 5.59
CA GLY A 12 14.40 10.96 6.01
C GLY A 12 13.58 11.55 4.85
N TYR A 13 12.48 12.22 5.21
CA TYR A 13 11.52 12.81 4.24
C TYR A 13 12.13 13.95 3.39
N ASP A 14 13.20 14.57 3.85
CA ASP A 14 13.87 15.71 3.18
C ASP A 14 15.05 15.31 2.29
N ASP A 15 15.39 14.01 2.22
CA ASP A 15 16.50 13.53 1.40
C ASP A 15 16.13 13.55 -0.10
N PRO A 16 17.10 13.86 -1.00
CA PRO A 16 16.84 13.98 -2.42
C PRO A 16 16.44 12.64 -3.05
N ASP A 17 15.55 12.70 -4.04
CA ASP A 17 15.17 11.51 -4.82
C ASP A 17 16.41 10.84 -5.44
N PRO A 18 16.42 9.50 -5.51
CA PRO A 18 17.53 8.77 -6.10
C PRO A 18 17.77 9.22 -7.54
N SER A 19 19.02 9.56 -7.85
CA SER A 19 19.44 9.94 -9.19
C SER A 19 20.40 8.91 -9.76
N LEU A 20 20.14 8.46 -10.98
CA LEU A 20 21.04 7.54 -11.69
C LEU A 20 21.86 8.36 -12.68
N THR A 21 23.18 8.22 -12.67
CA THR A 21 24.04 8.83 -13.69
C THR A 21 24.74 7.78 -14.52
N PHE A 22 24.74 7.98 -15.83
CA PHE A 22 25.37 7.05 -16.76
C PHE A 22 25.84 7.77 -18.01
N GLU A 23 26.79 7.18 -18.71
CA GLU A 23 27.25 7.67 -20.00
C GLU A 23 26.61 6.85 -21.13
N GLY A 24 26.04 7.50 -22.13
CA GLY A 24 25.58 6.87 -23.37
C GLY A 24 26.46 7.31 -24.54
N LEU A 25 26.71 6.42 -25.51
CA LEU A 25 27.40 6.80 -26.74
C LEU A 25 26.38 7.35 -27.75
N ASP A 26 26.59 8.56 -28.23
CA ASP A 26 25.85 9.07 -29.39
C ASP A 26 26.44 8.44 -30.66
N GLU A 27 25.66 7.57 -31.31
CA GLU A 27 26.10 6.85 -32.51
C GLU A 27 26.36 7.78 -33.71
N ALA A 28 25.73 8.95 -33.77
CA ALA A 28 25.91 9.90 -34.87
C ALA A 28 27.20 10.70 -34.73
N THR A 29 27.58 11.07 -33.50
CA THR A 29 28.73 11.94 -33.22
C THR A 29 29.94 11.19 -32.67
N LYS A 30 29.77 9.91 -32.27
CA LYS A 30 30.72 9.10 -31.50
C LYS A 30 31.17 9.74 -30.18
N SER A 31 30.43 10.71 -29.66
CA SER A 31 30.72 11.36 -28.38
C SER A 31 29.99 10.67 -27.22
N SER A 32 30.61 10.67 -26.03
CA SER A 32 29.94 10.26 -24.79
C SER A 32 29.01 11.39 -24.29
N ILE A 33 27.76 11.05 -23.98
CA ILE A 33 26.77 11.93 -23.35
C ILE A 33 26.51 11.39 -21.93
N SER A 34 26.70 12.23 -20.92
CA SER A 34 26.29 11.89 -19.55
C SER A 34 24.80 12.19 -19.37
N TYR A 35 24.05 11.27 -18.75
CA TYR A 35 22.64 11.40 -18.41
C TYR A 35 22.46 11.46 -16.90
N SER A 36 21.38 12.11 -16.48
CA SER A 36 20.81 12.02 -15.13
C SER A 36 19.38 11.50 -15.28
N ALA A 37 19.02 10.48 -14.49
CA ALA A 37 17.69 9.91 -14.48
C ALA A 37 16.94 10.31 -13.19
N THR A 38 15.69 10.76 -13.35
CA THR A 38 14.73 10.89 -12.25
C THR A 38 13.75 9.73 -12.29
N LEU A 39 13.28 9.33 -11.11
CA LEU A 39 12.46 8.13 -10.92
C LEU A 39 11.10 8.50 -10.33
N GLN A 40 10.03 7.87 -10.81
CA GLN A 40 8.69 8.02 -10.26
C GLN A 40 7.96 6.67 -10.22
N VAL A 41 7.08 6.48 -9.24
CA VAL A 41 6.21 5.30 -9.14
C VAL A 41 4.78 5.66 -9.54
N CYS A 42 3.98 4.65 -9.86
CA CYS A 42 2.54 4.84 -10.00
C CYS A 42 1.92 5.35 -8.69
N ALA A 43 1.37 6.57 -8.72
CA ALA A 43 0.76 7.22 -7.56
C ALA A 43 -0.64 6.67 -7.22
N THR A 44 -1.22 5.79 -8.04
CA THR A 44 -2.52 5.17 -7.74
C THR A 44 -2.37 4.20 -6.54
N PRO A 45 -3.01 4.46 -5.38
CA PRO A 45 -2.71 3.75 -4.14
C PRO A 45 -2.97 2.24 -4.20
N ARG A 46 -4.08 1.84 -4.84
CA ARG A 46 -4.48 0.43 -4.96
C ARG A 46 -3.92 -0.27 -6.21
N CYS A 47 -3.12 0.43 -7.03
CA CYS A 47 -2.52 -0.18 -8.21
C CYS A 47 -1.41 -1.16 -7.80
N SER A 48 -1.46 -2.36 -8.38
CA SER A 48 -0.52 -3.46 -8.14
C SER A 48 0.68 -3.49 -9.10
N CYS A 49 0.85 -2.48 -9.96
CA CYS A 49 1.99 -2.44 -10.88
C CYS A 49 3.31 -2.34 -10.11
N HIS A 50 4.34 -3.05 -10.58
CA HIS A 50 5.69 -2.95 -10.03
C HIS A 50 6.57 -2.16 -11.01
N ALA A 51 5.98 -1.08 -11.54
CA ALA A 51 6.59 -0.27 -12.58
C ALA A 51 7.19 1.02 -12.03
N VAL A 52 8.37 1.36 -12.54
CA VAL A 52 9.06 2.64 -12.27
C VAL A 52 9.17 3.42 -13.55
N TRP A 53 8.67 4.64 -13.54
CA TRP A 53 8.90 5.60 -14.61
C TRP A 53 10.30 6.19 -14.47
N VAL A 54 11.07 6.11 -15.54
CA VAL A 54 12.42 6.65 -15.62
C VAL A 54 12.42 7.78 -16.64
N GLN A 55 12.94 8.94 -16.25
CA GLN A 55 13.14 10.07 -17.14
C GLN A 55 14.62 10.45 -17.17
N CYS A 56 15.29 10.18 -18.29
CA CYS A 56 16.70 10.44 -18.51
C CYS A 56 16.90 11.77 -19.26
N ALA A 57 17.62 12.71 -18.65
CA ALA A 57 17.99 13.98 -19.25
C ALA A 57 19.51 14.11 -19.40
N PRO A 58 20.03 14.61 -20.54
CA PRO A 58 21.46 14.86 -20.71
C PRO A 58 21.98 15.90 -19.71
N ARG A 59 23.08 15.58 -19.02
CA ARG A 59 23.82 16.50 -18.16
C ARG A 59 24.63 17.45 -19.06
N SER A 60 24.15 18.69 -19.19
CA SER A 60 24.92 19.71 -19.88
C SER A 60 26.07 20.22 -19.01
N PRO A 61 27.31 20.30 -19.51
CA PRO A 61 28.44 20.88 -18.78
C PRO A 61 28.35 22.41 -18.63
N LYS A 62 27.41 23.07 -19.32
CA LYS A 62 27.16 24.51 -19.25
C LYS A 62 25.67 24.80 -19.00
N PRO A 63 25.31 25.67 -18.04
CA PRO A 63 23.91 26.02 -17.73
C PRO A 63 23.14 26.65 -18.90
N THR A 64 23.83 27.18 -19.91
CA THR A 64 23.26 27.91 -21.05
C THR A 64 23.11 27.08 -22.32
N ALA A 65 23.44 25.78 -22.27
CA ALA A 65 23.28 24.89 -23.41
C ALA A 65 21.79 24.56 -23.66
N THR A 66 21.41 24.36 -24.92
CA THR A 66 20.09 23.86 -25.28
C THR A 66 19.84 22.52 -24.59
N PRO A 67 18.71 22.31 -23.90
CA PRO A 67 18.37 21.03 -23.29
C PRO A 67 18.44 19.93 -24.35
N GLY A 68 19.20 18.87 -24.07
CA GLY A 68 19.23 17.70 -24.95
C GLY A 68 17.91 16.94 -24.89
N LEU A 69 17.75 15.96 -25.78
CA LEU A 69 16.54 15.14 -25.84
C LEU A 69 16.34 14.39 -24.52
N VAL A 70 15.15 14.51 -23.94
CA VAL A 70 14.74 13.76 -22.76
C VAL A 70 14.16 12.42 -23.22
N HIS A 71 14.61 11.34 -22.60
CA HIS A 71 14.14 9.99 -22.86
C HIS A 71 13.31 9.52 -21.68
N SER A 72 12.20 8.84 -21.93
CA SER A 72 11.35 8.34 -20.85
C SER A 72 10.75 6.98 -21.15
N PHE A 73 10.77 6.10 -20.16
CA PHE A 73 10.33 4.72 -20.30
C PHE A 73 9.98 4.12 -18.93
N TRP A 74 9.25 3.01 -18.97
CA TRP A 74 8.88 2.25 -17.78
C TRP A 74 9.83 1.07 -17.59
N LEU A 75 10.28 0.85 -16.36
CA LEU A 75 10.93 -0.38 -15.92
C LEU A 75 9.93 -1.23 -15.14
N GLU A 76 9.86 -2.52 -15.44
CA GLU A 76 9.09 -3.50 -14.67
C GLU A 76 10.03 -4.24 -13.71
N LEU A 77 9.85 -4.02 -12.40
CA LEU A 77 10.80 -4.46 -11.38
C LEU A 77 10.74 -5.96 -11.11
N ARG A 78 9.61 -6.64 -11.36
CA ARG A 78 9.49 -8.08 -11.12
C ARG A 78 10.39 -8.88 -12.05
N GLU A 79 10.29 -8.57 -13.33
CA GLU A 79 11.07 -9.24 -14.38
C GLU A 79 12.41 -8.56 -14.63
N ARG A 80 12.65 -7.38 -14.02
CA ARG A 80 13.85 -6.55 -14.22
C ARG A 80 14.05 -6.19 -15.69
N THR A 81 12.97 -5.76 -16.35
CA THR A 81 12.95 -5.46 -17.79
C THR A 81 12.42 -4.06 -18.08
N VAL A 82 12.63 -3.60 -19.32
CA VAL A 82 11.92 -2.43 -19.85
C VAL A 82 10.53 -2.85 -20.29
N GLN A 83 9.51 -2.12 -19.83
CA GLN A 83 8.13 -2.35 -20.26
C GLN A 83 7.91 -1.75 -21.65
N MET A 84 7.51 -2.58 -22.61
CA MET A 84 7.23 -2.16 -23.97
C MET A 84 5.86 -1.48 -24.08
N THR A 85 5.82 -0.22 -24.48
CA THR A 85 4.60 0.52 -24.81
C THR A 85 4.53 0.81 -26.32
N PRO A 86 3.35 1.11 -26.90
CA PRO A 86 3.23 1.53 -28.29
C PRO A 86 4.15 2.72 -28.62
N GLU A 87 4.22 3.70 -27.73
CA GLU A 87 5.05 4.90 -27.89
C GLU A 87 6.55 4.55 -27.88
N LEU A 88 6.96 3.65 -26.99
CA LEU A 88 8.36 3.21 -26.92
C LEU A 88 8.77 2.38 -28.13
N ASN A 89 7.85 1.59 -28.71
CA ASN A 89 8.10 0.85 -29.95
C ASN A 89 8.38 1.78 -31.15
N GLU A 90 7.78 2.97 -31.16
CA GLU A 90 7.96 3.97 -32.21
C GLU A 90 9.20 4.87 -31.98
N ASP A 91 9.84 4.78 -30.81
CA ASP A 91 11.06 5.52 -30.46
C ASP A 91 12.27 4.58 -30.24
N PRO A 92 12.98 4.20 -31.34
CA PRO A 92 14.11 3.29 -31.26
C PRO A 92 15.29 3.85 -30.46
N LYS A 93 15.41 5.18 -30.34
CA LYS A 93 16.49 5.81 -29.56
C LYS A 93 16.25 5.64 -28.07
N THR A 94 15.04 5.95 -27.61
CA THR A 94 14.65 5.74 -26.20
C THR A 94 14.70 4.25 -25.85
N LEU A 95 14.21 3.37 -26.72
CA LEU A 95 14.28 1.92 -26.50
C LEU A 95 15.73 1.44 -26.33
N ARG A 96 16.64 1.86 -27.22
CA ARG A 96 18.05 1.47 -27.12
C ARG A 96 18.70 1.96 -25.83
N LEU A 97 18.40 3.20 -25.43
CA LEU A 97 18.88 3.76 -24.17
C LEU A 97 18.38 2.96 -22.96
N ALA A 98 17.10 2.64 -22.94
CA ALA A 98 16.47 1.86 -21.88
C ALA A 98 17.09 0.46 -21.76
N GLN A 99 17.28 -0.23 -22.88
CA GLN A 99 17.95 -1.53 -22.93
C GLN A 99 19.37 -1.46 -22.37
N LEU A 100 20.18 -0.51 -22.85
CA LEU A 100 21.55 -0.30 -22.39
C LEU A 100 21.62 -0.02 -20.89
N MET A 101 20.68 0.77 -20.37
CA MET A 101 20.58 1.04 -18.93
C MET A 101 20.31 -0.26 -18.17
N THR A 102 19.30 -1.04 -18.57
CA THR A 102 18.94 -2.30 -17.89
C THR A 102 20.01 -3.39 -17.99
N GLU A 103 20.71 -3.52 -19.13
CA GLU A 103 21.80 -4.48 -19.35
C GLU A 103 22.98 -4.29 -18.38
N GLN A 104 23.11 -3.09 -17.82
CA GLN A 104 24.27 -2.67 -17.06
C GLN A 104 23.96 -2.41 -15.59
N MET A 105 22.67 -2.46 -15.21
CA MET A 105 22.26 -2.46 -13.82
C MET A 105 22.67 -3.78 -13.16
N THR A 106 23.49 -3.69 -12.11
CA THR A 106 23.87 -4.88 -11.33
C THR A 106 22.73 -5.32 -10.40
N ASP A 107 22.82 -6.51 -9.83
CA ASP A 107 21.84 -7.00 -8.86
C ASP A 107 21.66 -6.05 -7.67
N ALA A 108 22.75 -5.44 -7.18
CA ALA A 108 22.70 -4.49 -6.08
C ALA A 108 21.80 -3.28 -6.39
N VAL A 109 21.87 -2.80 -7.64
CA VAL A 109 21.11 -1.65 -8.12
C VAL A 109 19.64 -1.99 -8.26
N TRP A 110 19.32 -3.17 -8.78
CA TRP A 110 17.95 -3.65 -8.86
C TRP A 110 17.33 -3.80 -7.46
N GLU A 111 18.09 -4.31 -6.49
CA GLU A 111 17.63 -4.42 -5.10
C GLU A 111 17.44 -3.05 -4.44
N GLU A 112 18.29 -2.07 -4.74
CA GLU A 112 18.12 -0.68 -4.30
C GLU A 112 16.86 -0.04 -4.89
N LEU A 113 16.70 -0.12 -6.22
CA LEU A 113 15.53 0.39 -6.92
C LEU A 113 14.24 -0.23 -6.39
N HIS A 114 14.24 -1.54 -6.16
CA HIS A 114 13.12 -2.24 -5.55
C HIS A 114 12.82 -1.73 -4.15
N ARG A 115 13.83 -1.52 -3.30
CA ARG A 115 13.65 -0.98 -1.94
C ARG A 115 13.01 0.40 -1.95
N TRP A 116 13.50 1.32 -2.78
CA TRP A 116 12.89 2.65 -2.92
C TRP A 116 11.48 2.57 -3.47
N PHE A 117 11.21 1.70 -4.44
CA PHE A 117 9.87 1.55 -5.01
C PHE A 117 8.84 1.26 -3.91
N TRP A 118 9.13 0.34 -2.99
CA TRP A 118 8.23 0.04 -1.87
C TRP A 118 8.04 1.23 -0.93
N THR A 119 9.11 1.97 -0.62
CA THR A 119 9.01 3.20 0.17
C THR A 119 8.15 4.26 -0.54
N ALA A 120 8.42 4.53 -1.82
CA ALA A 120 7.68 5.52 -2.61
C ALA A 120 6.21 5.14 -2.79
N LYS A 121 5.89 3.84 -2.96
CA LYS A 121 4.51 3.35 -3.02
C LYS A 121 3.74 3.60 -1.73
N ILE A 122 4.39 3.39 -0.57
CA ILE A 122 3.79 3.74 0.72
C ILE A 122 3.56 5.22 0.86
N GLU A 123 4.55 6.05 0.52
CA GLU A 123 4.39 7.49 0.62
C GLU A 123 3.22 7.97 -0.25
N ALA A 124 3.06 7.40 -1.45
CA ALA A 124 1.91 7.66 -2.30
C ALA A 124 0.59 7.18 -1.69
N ILE A 125 0.56 6.05 -0.97
CA ILE A 125 -0.63 5.55 -0.26
C ILE A 125 -0.97 6.49 0.92
N GLU A 126 0.00 6.78 1.79
CA GLU A 126 -0.18 7.60 3.00
C GLU A 126 -0.53 9.06 2.67
N ALA A 127 -0.07 9.60 1.53
CA ALA A 127 -0.39 10.94 1.06
C ALA A 127 -1.68 11.02 0.22
N ALA A 128 -2.32 9.90 -0.08
CA ALA A 128 -3.51 9.89 -0.93
C ALA A 128 -4.71 10.53 -0.23
N GLU A 129 -5.43 11.36 -0.97
CA GLU A 129 -6.75 11.82 -0.56
C GLU A 129 -7.70 10.63 -0.54
N ILE A 130 -8.24 10.33 0.65
CA ILE A 130 -9.10 9.16 0.86
C ILE A 130 -10.27 9.14 -0.13
N ASP A 131 -10.79 10.30 -0.53
CA ASP A 131 -11.91 10.41 -1.45
C ASP A 131 -11.60 9.99 -2.90
N ASP A 132 -10.33 10.01 -3.29
CA ASP A 132 -9.89 9.63 -4.63
C ASP A 132 -9.49 8.16 -4.73
N ILE A 133 -9.43 7.45 -3.60
CA ILE A 133 -9.10 6.02 -3.58
C ILE A 133 -10.30 5.21 -4.08
N ASP A 134 -10.02 4.37 -5.09
CA ASP A 134 -10.96 3.43 -5.67
C ASP A 134 -11.55 2.47 -4.62
N LEU A 135 -12.85 2.19 -4.75
CA LEU A 135 -13.63 1.35 -3.84
C LEU A 135 -14.03 0.01 -4.47
N THR A 136 -13.66 -0.24 -5.73
CA THR A 136 -13.98 -1.51 -6.38
C THR A 136 -13.24 -2.68 -5.73
N ASP A 137 -13.89 -3.84 -5.67
CA ASP A 137 -13.30 -5.11 -5.22
C ASP A 137 -12.53 -5.00 -3.90
N LEU A 138 -13.09 -4.26 -2.92
CA LEU A 138 -12.55 -4.28 -1.56
C LEU A 138 -12.80 -5.66 -0.91
N PRO A 139 -11.84 -6.19 -0.11
CA PRO A 139 -12.02 -7.44 0.61
C PRO A 139 -13.29 -7.44 1.46
N ASP A 140 -13.98 -8.58 1.52
CA ASP A 140 -15.18 -8.69 2.35
C ASP A 140 -14.83 -8.52 3.82
N ALA A 141 -15.55 -7.63 4.50
CA ALA A 141 -15.41 -7.36 5.92
C ALA A 141 -16.58 -7.96 6.74
N SER A 142 -17.34 -8.88 6.15
CA SER A 142 -18.28 -9.71 6.89
C SER A 142 -17.54 -10.47 8.00
N ASP A 143 -18.25 -10.74 9.10
CA ASP A 143 -17.79 -11.64 10.16
C ASP A 143 -16.68 -11.10 11.08
N GLY A 144 -16.40 -9.80 11.06
CA GLY A 144 -15.57 -9.14 12.08
C GLY A 144 -14.08 -9.46 12.01
N HIS A 145 -13.62 -10.07 10.91
CA HIS A 145 -12.21 -10.28 10.63
C HIS A 145 -11.48 -8.95 10.47
N MET A 146 -10.18 -8.96 10.80
CA MET A 146 -9.30 -7.84 10.51
C MET A 146 -8.79 -7.98 9.09
N ILE A 147 -8.84 -6.89 8.33
CA ILE A 147 -8.50 -6.87 6.90
C ILE A 147 -7.01 -6.59 6.74
N PRO A 148 -6.25 -7.45 6.04
CA PRO A 148 -4.86 -7.16 5.72
C PRO A 148 -4.73 -5.88 4.87
N PHE A 149 -3.81 -5.01 5.25
CA PHE A 149 -3.56 -3.78 4.53
C PHE A 149 -3.10 -4.04 3.10
N VAL A 150 -2.30 -5.10 2.89
CA VAL A 150 -1.82 -5.53 1.57
C VAL A 150 -2.95 -6.00 0.64
N GLU A 151 -4.08 -6.48 1.16
CA GLU A 151 -5.23 -6.86 0.33
C GLU A 151 -6.00 -5.64 -0.20
N VAL A 152 -5.99 -4.53 0.53
CA VAL A 152 -6.56 -3.26 0.06
C VAL A 152 -5.55 -2.50 -0.81
N PHE A 153 -4.28 -2.51 -0.41
CA PHE A 153 -3.17 -1.83 -1.06
C PHE A 153 -2.08 -2.85 -1.44
N PRO A 154 -2.08 -3.40 -2.67
CA PRO A 154 -1.18 -4.49 -3.07
C PRO A 154 0.32 -4.20 -2.92
N CYS A 155 0.71 -2.92 -2.95
CA CYS A 155 2.09 -2.46 -2.73
C CYS A 155 2.32 -1.91 -1.30
N GLY A 156 1.50 -2.33 -0.33
CA GLY A 156 1.48 -1.82 1.05
C GLY A 156 2.41 -2.53 2.05
N LEU A 157 3.02 -3.67 1.68
CA LEU A 157 3.89 -4.41 2.58
C LEU A 157 5.25 -3.70 2.74
N SER A 158 5.42 -2.98 3.84
CA SER A 158 6.48 -1.97 3.95
C SER A 158 7.22 -1.91 5.28
N LEU A 159 6.75 -2.65 6.27
CA LEU A 159 7.35 -2.72 7.60
C LEU A 159 8.47 -3.77 7.61
N ASN A 160 9.55 -3.49 6.87
CA ASN A 160 10.72 -4.36 6.77
C ASN A 160 11.73 -4.03 7.87
N PHE A 161 12.22 -5.05 8.57
CA PHE A 161 13.20 -4.90 9.65
C PHE A 161 14.14 -6.09 9.71
N THR A 162 15.25 -5.93 10.44
CA THR A 162 16.27 -6.98 10.60
C THR A 162 16.28 -7.46 12.04
N LEU A 163 16.33 -8.77 12.23
CA LEU A 163 16.56 -9.41 13.53
C LEU A 163 17.49 -10.60 13.32
N GLU A 164 18.60 -10.65 14.07
CA GLU A 164 19.56 -11.76 14.01
C GLU A 164 20.04 -12.04 12.57
N GLN A 165 20.35 -10.98 11.81
CA GLN A 165 20.79 -11.02 10.40
C GLN A 165 19.74 -11.50 9.40
N ALA A 166 18.60 -12.02 9.85
CA ALA A 166 17.46 -12.32 9.01
C ALA A 166 16.65 -11.05 8.68
N VAL A 167 16.07 -11.02 7.48
CA VAL A 167 15.19 -9.93 7.03
C VAL A 167 13.75 -10.36 7.22
N TRP A 168 12.99 -9.52 7.91
CA TRP A 168 11.59 -9.72 8.25
C TRP A 168 10.73 -8.61 7.66
N ALA A 169 9.46 -8.92 7.42
CA ALA A 169 8.41 -7.95 7.13
C ALA A 169 7.25 -8.17 8.08
N ALA A 170 6.63 -7.11 8.59
CA ALA A 170 5.37 -7.19 9.30
C ALA A 170 4.21 -6.89 8.34
N ASP A 171 3.34 -7.87 8.14
CA ASP A 171 2.05 -7.67 7.49
C ASP A 171 1.03 -7.24 8.53
N GLU A 172 0.37 -6.12 8.26
CA GLU A 172 -0.52 -5.44 9.19
C GLU A 172 -1.98 -5.64 8.77
N GLN A 173 -2.85 -5.80 9.75
CA GLN A 173 -4.28 -6.03 9.52
C GLN A 173 -5.11 -5.16 10.48
N TYR A 174 -6.26 -4.70 10.01
CA TYR A 174 -7.05 -3.67 10.67
C TYR A 174 -8.52 -4.01 10.82
N CYS A 175 -9.13 -3.56 11.92
CA CYS A 175 -10.56 -3.61 12.08
C CYS A 175 -11.21 -2.48 11.27
N VAL A 176 -12.07 -2.83 10.31
CA VAL A 176 -12.73 -1.84 9.43
C VAL A 176 -14.18 -1.58 9.80
N GLN A 177 -14.63 -2.09 10.95
CA GLN A 177 -16.00 -1.97 11.42
C GLN A 177 -16.32 -0.52 11.84
N LEU A 178 -17.32 0.09 11.19
CA LEU A 178 -17.66 1.51 11.30
C LEU A 178 -17.83 2.08 12.71
N ARG A 179 -18.28 1.26 13.65
CA ARG A 179 -18.59 1.68 15.03
C ARG A 179 -17.51 1.26 16.04
N CYS A 180 -16.51 0.50 15.60
CA CYS A 180 -15.43 0.06 16.46
C CYS A 180 -14.49 1.24 16.77
N LYS A 181 -13.99 1.29 18.00
CA LYS A 181 -13.00 2.28 18.46
C LYS A 181 -11.69 1.60 18.89
N CYS A 182 -11.46 0.36 18.45
CA CYS A 182 -10.26 -0.35 18.84
C CYS A 182 -9.02 0.38 18.30
N THR A 183 -7.93 0.22 19.01
CA THR A 183 -6.59 0.68 18.61
C THR A 183 -5.68 -0.51 18.39
N GLN A 184 -6.28 -1.62 17.95
CA GLN A 184 -5.61 -2.90 17.77
C GLN A 184 -5.31 -3.13 16.30
N SER A 185 -4.07 -3.54 16.02
CA SER A 185 -3.62 -4.09 14.74
C SER A 185 -3.17 -5.53 14.96
N VAL A 186 -3.46 -6.42 14.01
CA VAL A 186 -2.74 -7.70 13.96
C VAL A 186 -1.46 -7.48 13.17
N LEU A 187 -0.34 -7.98 13.68
CA LEU A 187 0.96 -7.97 13.03
C LEU A 187 1.39 -9.43 12.83
N SER A 188 1.49 -9.85 11.57
CA SER A 188 2.01 -11.16 11.16
C SER A 188 3.42 -10.98 10.64
N PHE A 189 4.41 -11.67 11.21
CA PHE A 189 5.81 -11.47 10.84
C PHE A 189 6.27 -12.52 9.83
N LEU A 190 6.56 -12.05 8.63
CA LEU A 190 7.04 -12.83 7.50
C LEU A 190 8.56 -12.80 7.49
N GLN A 191 9.22 -13.96 7.60
CA GLN A 191 10.65 -14.04 7.34
C GLN A 191 10.86 -13.98 5.82
N VAL A 192 11.51 -12.93 5.32
CA VAL A 192 11.74 -12.71 3.88
C VAL A 192 13.06 -13.31 3.45
N LYS A 193 14.11 -13.14 4.28
CA LYS A 193 15.42 -13.77 4.09
C LYS A 193 15.92 -14.34 5.42
N ASP A 194 16.57 -15.50 5.38
CA ASP A 194 17.25 -16.04 6.56
C ASP A 194 18.55 -15.29 6.88
N ALA A 195 19.24 -15.70 7.94
CA ALA A 195 20.51 -15.11 8.36
C ALA A 195 21.65 -15.29 7.34
N ALA A 196 21.53 -16.25 6.42
CA ALA A 196 22.46 -16.44 5.30
C ALA A 196 22.10 -15.59 4.08
N GLY A 197 21.00 -14.82 4.14
CA GLY A 197 20.49 -14.00 3.04
C GLY A 197 19.66 -14.78 2.01
N GLN A 198 19.37 -16.07 2.26
CA GLN A 198 18.56 -16.88 1.37
C GLN A 198 17.08 -16.49 1.49
N ARG A 199 16.42 -16.29 0.36
CA ARG A 199 14.99 -15.93 0.31
C ARG A 199 14.13 -17.09 0.82
N ILE A 200 13.20 -16.78 1.71
CA ILE A 200 12.17 -17.71 2.19
C ILE A 200 10.95 -17.61 1.27
N THR A 201 10.46 -18.75 0.80
CA THR A 201 9.32 -18.85 -0.14
C THR A 201 8.08 -19.45 0.48
N SER A 202 8.21 -20.14 1.62
CA SER A 202 7.10 -20.73 2.37
C SER A 202 6.76 -19.84 3.56
N LEU A 203 5.58 -19.20 3.52
CA LEU A 203 5.10 -18.26 4.53
C LEU A 203 3.83 -18.78 5.22
N HIS A 204 3.87 -20.05 5.65
CA HIS A 204 2.77 -20.67 6.40
C HIS A 204 3.03 -20.58 7.90
N GLU A 205 1.94 -20.53 8.69
CA GLU A 205 1.97 -20.57 10.17
C GLU A 205 2.85 -19.49 10.80
N VAL A 206 2.89 -18.31 10.21
CA VAL A 206 3.79 -17.22 10.64
C VAL A 206 3.48 -16.75 12.06
N PRO A 207 4.51 -16.34 12.83
CA PRO A 207 4.30 -15.73 14.15
C PRO A 207 3.46 -14.47 14.02
N ALA A 208 2.48 -14.30 14.89
CA ALA A 208 1.59 -13.15 14.87
C ALA A 208 1.17 -12.73 16.27
N LEU A 209 0.92 -11.44 16.42
CA LEU A 209 0.39 -10.84 17.64
C LEU A 209 -0.71 -9.82 17.32
N CYS A 210 -1.57 -9.56 18.30
CA CYS A 210 -2.41 -8.38 18.34
C CYS A 210 -1.69 -7.30 19.14
N TYR A 211 -1.50 -6.12 18.55
CA TYR A 211 -0.84 -4.97 19.15
C TYR A 211 -1.82 -3.82 19.32
N ASP A 212 -1.96 -3.33 20.55
CA ASP A 212 -2.65 -2.06 20.79
C ASP A 212 -1.63 -0.92 20.72
N TYR A 213 -1.66 -0.14 19.65
CA TYR A 213 -0.70 0.95 19.42
C TYR A 213 -0.93 2.18 20.31
N ARG A 214 -2.04 2.23 21.06
CA ARG A 214 -2.30 3.30 22.03
C ARG A 214 -1.77 2.94 23.42
N SER A 215 -2.07 1.74 23.92
CA SER A 215 -1.57 1.28 25.23
C SER A 215 -0.18 0.65 25.15
N ARG A 216 0.30 0.35 23.94
CA ARG A 216 1.56 -0.37 23.64
C ARG A 216 1.62 -1.75 24.27
N THR A 217 0.47 -2.40 24.40
CA THR A 217 0.36 -3.77 24.91
C THR A 217 0.16 -4.74 23.76
N SER A 218 0.77 -5.93 23.84
CA SER A 218 0.63 -6.98 22.83
C SER A 218 0.13 -8.28 23.42
N GLN A 219 -0.65 -9.02 22.64
CA GLN A 219 -1.06 -10.40 22.93
C GLN A 219 -0.65 -11.29 21.76
N GLN A 220 0.13 -12.34 22.02
CA GLN A 220 0.48 -13.32 21.00
C GLN A 220 -0.77 -14.07 20.50
N LEU A 221 -0.86 -14.22 19.18
CA LEU A 221 -1.91 -15.00 18.52
C LEU A 221 -1.35 -16.34 18.04
N THR A 222 -0.23 -16.32 17.32
CA THR A 222 0.47 -17.52 16.84
C THR A 222 1.96 -17.42 17.17
N PRO A 223 2.58 -18.49 17.70
CA PRO A 223 4.01 -18.48 18.05
C PRO A 223 4.96 -18.56 16.85
N GLY A 224 4.46 -18.97 15.68
CA GLY A 224 5.31 -19.32 14.53
C GLY A 224 5.81 -20.77 14.57
N PRO A 225 6.52 -21.22 13.52
CA PRO A 225 7.17 -22.53 13.51
C PRO A 225 8.24 -22.66 14.60
N ALA A 226 8.64 -23.89 14.94
CA ALA A 226 9.70 -24.13 15.92
C ALA A 226 11.01 -23.44 15.52
N GLY A 227 11.66 -22.77 16.48
CA GLY A 227 12.88 -21.98 16.24
C GLY A 227 12.63 -20.53 15.84
N THR A 228 11.37 -20.12 15.65
CA THR A 228 11.01 -18.72 15.41
C THR A 228 11.24 -17.87 16.66
N PRO A 229 11.81 -16.65 16.54
CA PRO A 229 11.92 -15.73 17.67
C PRO A 229 10.55 -15.43 18.30
N PRO A 230 10.47 -15.24 19.62
CA PRO A 230 9.23 -14.84 20.28
C PRO A 230 8.64 -13.56 19.66
N THR A 231 7.32 -13.50 19.53
CA THR A 231 6.60 -12.35 18.95
C THR A 231 6.93 -11.01 19.64
N SER A 232 7.23 -11.03 20.93
CA SER A 232 7.68 -9.84 21.67
C SER A 232 9.05 -9.31 21.22
N GLN A 233 9.97 -10.21 20.84
CA GLN A 233 11.29 -9.83 20.31
C GLN A 233 11.16 -9.25 18.90
N LEU A 234 10.29 -9.85 18.07
CA LEU A 234 9.97 -9.35 16.73
C LEU A 234 9.34 -7.95 16.80
N LEU A 235 8.40 -7.73 17.72
CA LEU A 235 7.78 -6.41 17.94
C LEU A 235 8.80 -5.35 18.36
N GLU A 236 9.72 -5.69 19.25
CA GLU A 236 10.73 -4.74 19.71
C GLU A 236 11.74 -4.39 18.61
N ALA A 237 12.14 -5.37 17.80
CA ALA A 237 12.96 -5.13 16.61
C ALA A 237 12.23 -4.23 15.60
N LEU A 238 10.94 -4.49 15.36
CA LEU A 238 10.11 -3.65 14.50
C LEU A 238 10.00 -2.21 15.03
N ARG A 239 9.75 -2.02 16.32
CA ARG A 239 9.66 -0.68 16.94
C ARG A 239 10.99 0.06 16.92
N THR A 240 12.10 -0.65 16.99
CA THR A 240 13.45 -0.08 16.83
C THR A 240 13.66 0.42 15.40
N GLY A 241 13.23 -0.36 14.40
CA GLY A 241 13.29 0.05 12.98
C GLY A 241 12.31 1.16 12.62
N TYR A 242 11.19 1.28 13.35
CA TYR A 242 10.12 2.25 13.10
C TYR A 242 9.76 3.02 14.38
N PRO A 243 10.51 4.07 14.76
CA PRO A 243 10.22 4.86 15.97
C PRO A 243 8.81 5.49 16.00
N ALA A 244 8.22 5.73 14.84
CA ALA A 244 6.87 6.26 14.66
C ALA A 244 5.82 5.17 14.36
N LEU A 245 6.11 3.89 14.65
CA LEU A 245 5.23 2.75 14.36
C LEU A 245 3.78 3.00 14.82
N ASP A 246 3.60 3.43 16.07
CA ASP A 246 2.26 3.64 16.64
C ASP A 246 1.43 4.66 15.82
N THR A 247 2.06 5.74 15.37
CA THR A 247 1.42 6.80 14.57
C THR A 247 1.07 6.27 13.18
N ARG A 248 1.96 5.50 12.56
CA ARG A 248 1.72 4.88 11.25
C ARG A 248 0.59 3.86 11.31
N LEU A 249 0.58 2.97 12.31
CA LEU A 249 -0.50 2.01 12.51
C LEU A 249 -1.85 2.73 12.72
N ALA A 250 -1.85 3.83 13.49
CA ALA A 250 -3.05 4.64 13.69
C ALA A 250 -3.54 5.31 12.38
N LEU A 251 -2.62 5.80 11.55
CA LEU A 251 -2.93 6.37 10.23
C LEU A 251 -3.56 5.30 9.33
N HIS A 252 -2.87 4.18 9.12
CA HIS A 252 -3.35 3.10 8.26
C HIS A 252 -4.69 2.53 8.74
N HIS A 253 -4.86 2.32 10.04
CA HIS A 253 -6.15 1.91 10.61
C HIS A 253 -7.26 2.90 10.28
N ARG A 254 -6.99 4.21 10.40
CA ARG A 254 -7.97 5.25 10.09
C ARG A 254 -8.29 5.29 8.60
N MET A 255 -7.29 5.18 7.73
CA MET A 255 -7.48 5.11 6.27
C MET A 255 -8.40 3.94 5.91
N MET A 256 -8.10 2.75 6.42
CA MET A 256 -8.89 1.53 6.20
C MET A 256 -10.34 1.72 6.67
N GLN A 257 -10.56 2.22 7.89
CA GLN A 257 -11.92 2.51 8.40
C GLN A 257 -12.68 3.51 7.53
N CYS A 258 -12.02 4.58 7.06
CA CYS A 258 -12.66 5.56 6.19
C CYS A 258 -13.01 4.98 4.81
N LEU A 259 -12.15 4.14 4.23
CA LEU A 259 -12.43 3.48 2.96
C LEU A 259 -13.64 2.55 3.05
N TYR A 260 -13.69 1.71 4.08
CA TYR A 260 -14.83 0.82 4.29
C TYR A 260 -16.11 1.59 4.62
N ALA A 261 -16.00 2.72 5.33
CA ALA A 261 -17.15 3.61 5.54
C ALA A 261 -17.72 4.14 4.23
N ARG A 262 -16.85 4.61 3.34
CA ARG A 262 -17.24 5.11 2.01
C ARG A 262 -17.83 3.98 1.16
N HIS A 263 -17.21 2.81 1.18
CA HIS A 263 -17.70 1.62 0.48
C HIS A 263 -19.11 1.24 0.91
N GLU A 264 -19.38 1.12 2.21
CA GLU A 264 -20.72 0.83 2.73
C GLU A 264 -21.74 1.89 2.28
N LEU A 265 -21.41 3.18 2.41
CA LEU A 265 -22.31 4.27 2.00
C LEU A 265 -22.56 4.32 0.49
N ALA A 266 -21.62 3.87 -0.33
CA ALA A 266 -21.76 3.79 -1.79
C ALA A 266 -22.67 2.62 -2.23
N GLN A 267 -22.93 1.63 -1.37
CA GLN A 267 -23.74 0.47 -1.76
C GLN A 267 -25.22 0.83 -1.98
N PRO A 268 -25.83 0.40 -3.11
CA PRO A 268 -27.23 0.70 -3.44
C PRO A 268 -28.23 0.25 -2.37
N ARG A 269 -27.97 -0.86 -1.68
CA ARG A 269 -28.85 -1.43 -0.65
C ARG A 269 -29.04 -0.47 0.53
N LEU A 270 -27.97 0.19 0.97
CA LEU A 270 -28.04 1.17 2.06
C LEU A 270 -28.68 2.48 1.59
N ARG A 271 -28.44 2.89 0.34
CA ARG A 271 -29.16 4.02 -0.28
C ARG A 271 -30.67 3.75 -0.37
N GLN A 272 -31.07 2.53 -0.68
CA GLN A 272 -32.48 2.12 -0.75
C GLN A 272 -33.12 2.06 0.65
N HIS A 273 -32.47 1.44 1.64
CA HIS A 273 -32.95 1.45 3.04
C HIS A 273 -33.03 2.87 3.63
N ALA A 274 -32.08 3.75 3.33
CA ALA A 274 -32.11 5.15 3.76
C ALA A 274 -33.25 5.94 3.07
N LEU A 275 -33.58 5.60 1.82
CA LEU A 275 -34.73 6.16 1.10
C LEU A 275 -36.04 5.64 1.69
N GLU A 276 -36.13 4.34 1.99
CA GLU A 276 -37.30 3.69 2.61
C GLU A 276 -37.54 4.20 4.04
N ALA A 277 -36.49 4.43 4.83
CA ALA A 277 -36.58 5.02 6.16
C ALA A 277 -37.02 6.50 6.16
N ARG A 278 -36.87 7.20 5.02
CA ARG A 278 -37.37 8.57 4.81
C ARG A 278 -38.81 8.62 4.31
N LEU A 279 -39.39 7.49 3.92
CA LEU A 279 -40.81 7.44 3.60
C LEU A 279 -41.61 7.43 4.91
N PRO A 280 -42.61 8.30 5.07
CA PRO A 280 -43.49 8.23 6.23
C PRO A 280 -44.15 6.84 6.24
N VAL A 281 -43.89 6.08 7.30
CA VAL A 281 -44.54 4.77 7.52
C VAL A 281 -46.05 5.02 7.51
N ARG A 282 -46.74 4.50 6.49
CA ARG A 282 -48.21 4.46 6.49
C ARG A 282 -48.63 3.47 7.57
N VAL A 283 -48.83 3.98 8.76
CA VAL A 283 -49.56 3.26 9.81
C VAL A 283 -51.03 3.40 9.47
N ASP A 284 -51.68 2.30 9.10
CA ASP A 284 -53.14 2.28 9.01
C ASP A 284 -53.69 2.70 10.36
N LYS A 285 -54.35 3.86 10.40
CA LYS A 285 -54.95 4.37 11.62
C LYS A 285 -56.05 3.42 12.03
N ILE A 286 -55.78 2.61 13.05
CA ILE A 286 -56.81 1.75 13.63
C ILE A 286 -57.95 2.62 14.17
N GLY A 287 -59.18 2.34 13.73
CA GLY A 287 -60.35 3.05 14.19
C GLY A 287 -60.55 2.79 15.68
N ARG A 288 -60.92 3.83 16.46
CA ARG A 288 -61.20 3.69 17.91
C ARG A 288 -62.20 2.57 18.24
N ASN A 289 -63.08 2.21 17.31
CA ASN A 289 -64.08 1.16 17.52
C ASN A 289 -63.71 -0.21 16.92
N ASP A 290 -62.59 -0.33 16.22
CA ASP A 290 -62.16 -1.57 15.58
C ASP A 290 -61.65 -2.59 16.62
N PRO A 291 -61.65 -3.90 16.30
CA PRO A 291 -61.06 -4.91 17.17
C PRO A 291 -59.59 -4.60 17.48
N CYS A 292 -59.20 -4.74 18.76
CA CYS A 292 -57.86 -4.41 19.21
C CYS A 292 -56.84 -5.47 18.73
N PRO A 293 -55.72 -5.06 18.12
CA PRO A 293 -54.77 -5.98 17.47
C PRO A 293 -53.97 -6.83 18.47
N CYS A 294 -54.08 -6.55 19.77
CA CYS A 294 -53.48 -7.38 20.82
C CYS A 294 -54.22 -8.71 21.07
N GLY A 295 -55.29 -9.00 20.32
CA GLY A 295 -56.04 -10.27 20.43
C GLY A 295 -57.01 -10.33 21.61
N SER A 296 -57.25 -9.22 22.31
CA SER A 296 -58.14 -9.19 23.48
C SER A 296 -59.64 -9.33 23.16
N GLY A 297 -60.02 -9.26 21.88
CA GLY A 297 -61.41 -9.23 21.44
C GLY A 297 -62.17 -7.93 21.76
N LYS A 298 -61.54 -6.96 22.42
CA LYS A 298 -62.15 -5.65 22.78
C LYS A 298 -61.95 -4.63 21.66
N LYS A 299 -62.79 -3.58 21.63
CA LYS A 299 -62.57 -2.41 20.75
C LYS A 299 -61.28 -1.68 21.15
N PHE A 300 -60.54 -1.13 20.18
CA PHE A 300 -59.25 -0.46 20.41
C PHE A 300 -59.30 0.60 21.52
N LYS A 301 -60.31 1.49 21.52
CA LYS A 301 -60.51 2.53 22.55
C LYS A 301 -60.76 2.01 23.98
N LYS A 302 -61.05 0.71 24.14
CA LYS A 302 -61.30 0.06 25.44
C LYS A 302 -60.17 -0.91 25.81
N CYS A 303 -59.05 -0.88 25.09
CA CYS A 303 -57.92 -1.76 25.31
C CYS A 303 -56.60 -1.00 25.13
N CYS A 304 -55.91 -1.14 23.99
CA CYS A 304 -54.61 -0.48 23.77
C CYS A 304 -54.69 1.01 23.44
N GLY A 305 -55.89 1.55 23.16
CA GLY A 305 -56.12 2.97 22.88
C GLY A 305 -56.79 3.74 24.03
N ALA A 306 -56.64 3.25 25.26
CA ALA A 306 -57.12 3.89 26.49
C ALA A 306 -56.02 4.75 27.14
#